data_AF-A0A3D4AYK8-F1
#
_entry.id   AF-A0A3D4AYK8-F1
#
_cell.length_a   1.000
_cell.length_b   1.000
_cell.length_c   1.000
_cell.angle_alpha   90.00
_cell.angle_beta   90.00
_cell.angle_gamma   90.00
#
_symmetry.space_group_name_H-M   'P 1'
#
loop_
_entity.id
_entity.type
_entity.pdbx_description
1 polymer ?
#
loop_
_entity_poly.entity_id
_entity_poly.type
_entity_poly.pdbx_seq_one_letter_code
_entity_poly.pdbx_strand_id
1 'polypeptide(L)'
;MPVELLSAKASRRLEPNLSGHVQMALRYPADHQVENRDLIRALTQAIRQLGGIIHEGTAVKRILTDQSQVIGVQADSVSWETRHIV
;
A
#
# COMPACT_ATOMS: atom_id res chain seq x y z
N MET A 1 6.24 12.05 -16.11
CA MET A 1 6.35 10.67 -16.63
C MET A 1 5.90 10.67 -18.08
N PRO A 2 6.47 9.85 -18.98
CA PRO A 2 6.09 9.86 -20.40
C PRO A 2 4.64 9.37 -20.56
N VAL A 3 3.88 10.08 -21.39
CA VAL A 3 2.50 9.74 -21.76
C VAL A 3 2.47 9.61 -23.27
N GLU A 4 1.86 8.54 -23.76
CA GLU A 4 1.75 8.25 -25.18
C GLU A 4 0.31 8.41 -25.63
N LEU A 5 0.09 9.14 -26.72
CA LEU A 5 -1.20 9.15 -27.39
C LEU A 5 -1.27 8.01 -28.42
N LEU A 6 -2.22 7.10 -28.26
CA LEU A 6 -2.43 5.96 -29.13
C LEU A 6 -3.65 6.15 -30.03
N SER A 7 -3.51 5.75 -31.29
CA SER A 7 -4.65 5.60 -32.20
C SER A 7 -5.54 4.42 -31.78
N ALA A 8 -6.81 4.43 -32.22
CA ALA A 8 -7.73 3.31 -32.02
C ALA A 8 -7.15 1.92 -32.39
N LYS A 9 -6.42 1.84 -33.52
CA LYS A 9 -5.76 0.61 -33.98
C LYS A 9 -4.66 0.16 -33.02
N ALA A 10 -3.85 1.10 -32.52
CA ALA A 10 -2.79 0.79 -31.55
C ALA A 10 -3.37 0.37 -30.20
N SER A 11 -4.44 1.03 -29.73
CA SER A 11 -5.13 0.67 -28.49
C SER A 11 -5.71 -0.76 -28.56
N ARG A 12 -6.41 -1.12 -29.64
CA ARG A 12 -6.94 -2.48 -29.83
C ARG A 12 -5.86 -3.54 -30.07
N ARG A 13 -4.65 -3.16 -30.49
CA ARG A 13 -3.52 -4.11 -30.55
C ARG A 13 -3.04 -4.48 -29.15
N LEU A 14 -3.10 -3.56 -28.18
CA LEU A 14 -2.75 -3.81 -26.79
C LEU A 14 -3.89 -4.50 -26.03
N GLU A 15 -5.12 -4.03 -26.23
CA GLU A 15 -6.31 -4.54 -25.56
C GLU A 15 -7.37 -4.93 -26.61
N PRO A 16 -7.31 -6.17 -27.15
CA PRO A 16 -8.14 -6.61 -28.28
C PRO A 16 -9.65 -6.55 -28.06
N ASN A 17 -10.06 -6.62 -26.80
CA ASN A 17 -11.47 -6.62 -26.41
C ASN A 17 -12.04 -5.20 -26.21
N LEU A 18 -11.27 -4.14 -26.43
CA LEU A 18 -11.78 -2.78 -26.41
C LEU A 18 -12.87 -2.57 -27.47
N SER A 19 -13.91 -1.83 -27.09
CA SER A 19 -15.01 -1.45 -27.99
C SER A 19 -14.49 -0.84 -29.30
N GLY A 20 -15.12 -1.23 -30.42
CA GLY A 20 -14.85 -0.63 -31.73
C GLY A 20 -15.06 0.88 -31.77
N HIS A 21 -15.86 1.43 -30.84
CA HIS A 21 -16.14 2.86 -30.72
C HIS A 21 -15.00 3.68 -30.10
N VAL A 22 -13.97 3.05 -29.52
CA VAL A 22 -12.79 3.75 -28.99
C VAL A 22 -12.05 4.45 -30.14
N GLN A 23 -11.86 5.76 -30.00
CA GLN A 23 -11.22 6.63 -31.01
C GLN A 23 -9.71 6.79 -30.78
N MET A 24 -9.30 6.90 -29.53
CA MET A 24 -7.91 7.09 -29.10
C MET A 24 -7.77 6.69 -27.63
N ALA A 25 -6.53 6.50 -27.16
CA ALA A 25 -6.25 6.28 -25.74
C ALA A 25 -4.96 7.00 -25.32
N LEU A 26 -4.89 7.39 -24.05
CA LEU A 26 -3.64 7.79 -23.42
C LEU A 26 -3.06 6.56 -22.72
N ARG A 27 -1.81 6.23 -23.03
CA ARG A 27 -1.07 5.17 -22.36
C ARG A 27 -0.06 5.79 -21.40
N TYR A 28 -0.04 5.28 -20.18
CA TYR A 28 0.90 5.63 -19.12
C TYR A 28 1.77 4.39 -18.84
N PRO A 29 2.89 4.18 -19.54
CA PRO A 29 3.64 2.91 -19.49
C PRO A 29 4.20 2.55 -18.11
N ALA A 30 4.41 3.57 -17.27
CA ALA A 30 4.93 3.41 -15.92
C ALA A 30 3.83 3.45 -14.84
N ASP A 31 2.56 3.51 -15.26
CA ASP A 31 1.43 3.33 -14.36
C ASP A 31 1.17 1.82 -14.24
N HIS A 32 1.27 1.31 -13.02
CA HIS A 32 1.20 -0.11 -12.74
C HIS A 32 0.11 -0.37 -11.70
N GLN A 33 -0.56 -1.50 -11.87
CA GLN A 33 -1.48 -2.01 -10.88
C GLN A 33 -0.79 -3.08 -10.04
N VAL A 34 -1.14 -3.14 -8.76
CA VAL A 34 -0.68 -4.16 -7.84
C VAL A 34 -1.89 -4.85 -7.22
N GLU A 35 -1.77 -6.16 -7.00
CA GLU A 35 -2.75 -6.89 -6.21
C GLU A 35 -2.53 -6.54 -4.73
N ASN A 36 -3.39 -5.70 -4.17
CA ASN A 36 -3.23 -5.18 -2.81
C ASN A 36 -3.07 -6.29 -1.76
N ARG A 37 -3.76 -7.41 -1.94
CA ARG A 37 -3.68 -8.56 -1.02
C ARG A 37 -2.30 -9.21 -1.05
N ASP A 38 -1.72 -9.36 -2.23
CA ASP A 38 -0.40 -9.97 -2.39
C ASP A 38 0.71 -9.01 -1.96
N LEU A 39 0.55 -7.72 -2.25
CA LEU A 39 1.45 -6.68 -1.76
C LEU A 39 1.53 -6.68 -0.23
N ILE A 40 0.39 -6.65 0.46
CA ILE A 40 0.37 -6.64 1.92
C ILE A 40 0.98 -7.94 2.48
N ARG A 41 0.68 -9.10 1.90
CA ARG A 41 1.31 -10.37 2.30
C ARG A 41 2.83 -10.34 2.17
N ALA A 42 3.34 -9.83 1.04
CA ALA A 42 4.77 -9.70 0.79
C ALA A 42 5.44 -8.74 1.80
N LEU A 43 4.82 -7.58 2.07
CA LEU A 43 5.34 -6.62 3.05
C LEU A 43 5.32 -7.17 4.48
N THR A 44 4.25 -7.83 4.90
CA THR A 44 4.16 -8.51 6.20
C THR A 44 5.27 -9.55 6.36
N GLN A 45 5.54 -10.33 5.31
CA GLN A 45 6.64 -11.30 5.33
C GLN A 45 8.01 -10.61 5.43
N ALA A 46 8.25 -9.56 4.63
CA ALA A 46 9.51 -8.82 4.65
C ALA A 46 9.79 -8.20 6.03
N ILE A 47 8.78 -7.60 6.66
CA ILE A 47 8.88 -7.05 8.03
C ILE A 47 9.35 -8.14 9.01
N ARG A 48 8.70 -9.31 8.98
CA ARG A 48 9.06 -10.45 9.85
C ARG A 48 10.48 -10.94 9.60
N GLN A 49 10.90 -11.04 8.33
CA GLN A 49 12.26 -11.47 7.96
C GLN A 49 13.35 -10.50 8.42
N LEU A 50 13.03 -9.20 8.46
CA LEU A 50 13.92 -8.15 8.98
C LEU A 50 13.87 -8.01 10.51
N GLY A 51 13.17 -8.90 11.21
CA GLY A 51 13.06 -8.92 12.67
C GLY A 51 11.97 -8.01 13.25
N GLY A 52 11.14 -7.40 12.40
CA GLY A 52 9.96 -6.66 12.83
C GLY A 52 8.89 -7.59 13.42
N ILE A 53 8.20 -7.10 14.44
CA ILE A 53 7.18 -7.86 15.17
C ILE A 53 5.79 -7.30 14.81
N ILE A 54 4.87 -8.18 14.43
CA ILE A 54 3.49 -7.83 14.08
C ILE A 54 2.55 -8.52 15.07
N HIS A 55 1.85 -7.70 15.85
CA HIS A 55 0.85 -8.14 16.82
C HIS A 55 -0.54 -8.09 16.18
N GLU A 56 -0.98 -9.19 15.57
CA GLU A 56 -2.32 -9.31 14.98
C GLU A 56 -3.39 -9.40 16.08
N GLY A 57 -4.61 -8.95 15.78
CA GLY A 57 -5.73 -8.98 16.73
C GLY A 57 -5.52 -8.15 18.00
N THR A 58 -4.55 -7.24 18.00
CA THR A 58 -4.16 -6.44 19.16
C THR A 58 -4.62 -5.00 18.98
N ALA A 59 -5.63 -4.59 19.72
CA ALA A 59 -6.23 -3.28 19.57
C ALA A 59 -5.53 -2.25 20.46
N VAL A 60 -4.88 -1.25 19.84
CA VAL A 60 -4.34 -0.09 20.57
C VAL A 60 -5.48 0.63 21.29
N LYS A 61 -5.33 0.84 22.60
CA LYS A 61 -6.34 1.49 23.46
C LYS A 61 -5.94 2.90 23.85
N ARG A 62 -4.64 3.16 24.01
CA ARG A 62 -4.13 4.44 24.50
C ARG A 62 -2.69 4.67 24.06
N ILE A 63 -2.39 5.92 23.70
CA ILE A 63 -1.01 6.42 23.61
C ILE A 63 -0.61 6.90 25.01
N LEU A 64 0.53 6.43 25.51
CA LEU A 64 1.06 6.81 26.81
C LEU A 64 1.95 8.04 26.64
N THR A 65 1.68 9.07 27.42
CA THR A 65 2.41 10.35 27.38
C THR A 65 2.86 10.75 28.78
N ASP A 66 4.07 11.28 28.88
CA ASP A 66 4.51 12.04 30.05
C ASP A 66 4.76 13.49 29.62
N GLN A 67 4.08 14.43 30.27
CA GLN A 67 3.99 15.83 29.86
C GLN A 67 3.55 15.95 28.38
N SER A 68 4.45 16.41 27.51
CA SER A 68 4.23 16.59 26.07
C SER A 68 4.98 15.56 25.22
N GLN A 69 5.48 14.48 25.82
CA GLN A 69 6.29 13.46 25.15
C GLN A 69 5.59 12.11 25.14
N VAL A 70 5.66 11.41 24.01
CA VAL A 70 5.22 10.02 23.91
C VAL A 70 6.23 9.13 24.62
N ILE A 71 5.74 8.28 25.51
CA ILE A 71 6.55 7.31 26.26
C ILE A 71 6.17 5.86 25.96
N GLY A 72 5.02 5.63 25.32
CA GLY A 72 4.65 4.29 24.90
C GLY A 72 3.27 4.17 24.29
N VAL A 73 2.85 2.92 24.11
CA VAL A 73 1.52 2.55 23.64
C VAL A 73 0.98 1.42 24.50
N GLN A 74 -0.29 1.53 24.88
CA GLN A 74 -1.05 0.48 25.54
C GLN A 74 -2.01 -0.15 24.52
N ALA A 75 -1.93 -1.47 24.38
CA ALA A 75 -2.87 -2.25 23.58
C ALA A 75 -3.37 -3.44 24.39
N ASP A 76 -4.70 -3.61 24.44
CA ASP A 76 -5.36 -4.61 25.28
C ASP A 76 -4.74 -4.71 26.69
N SER A 77 -4.16 -5.85 27.06
CA SER A 77 -3.53 -6.09 28.37
C SER A 77 -2.01 -5.87 28.39
N VAL A 78 -1.42 -5.33 27.32
CA VAL A 78 0.03 -5.16 27.15
C VAL A 78 0.38 -3.69 26.90
N SER A 79 1.57 -3.28 27.34
CA SER A 79 2.15 -1.98 27.04
C SER A 79 3.56 -2.11 26.50
N TRP A 80 3.90 -1.29 25.52
CA TRP A 80 5.25 -1.15 25.01
C TRP A 80 5.75 0.28 25.21
N GLU A 81 6.97 0.40 25.72
CA GLU A 81 7.68 1.67 25.78
C GLU A 81 8.19 2.03 24.38
N THR A 82 7.86 3.24 23.94
CA THR A 82 8.34 3.80 22.67
C THR A 82 8.24 5.31 22.72
N ARG A 83 9.16 5.98 22.04
CA ARG A 83 9.12 7.45 21.89
C ARG A 83 8.39 7.89 20.62
N HIS A 84 8.10 6.96 19.71
CA HIS A 84 7.60 7.25 18.37
C HIS A 84 6.43 6.33 18.02
N ILE A 85 5.39 6.92 17.45
CA ILE A 85 4.18 6.25 16.94
C ILE A 85 3.87 6.89 15.58
N VAL A 86 3.40 6.08 14.63
CA VAL A 86 2.99 6.49 13.28
C VAL A 86 1.52 6.19 13.09
#